data_AF-A0A5K1A6W6-F1
#
_entry.id   AF-A0A5K1A6W6-F1
#
_cell.length_a   1.000
_cell.length_b   1.000
_cell.length_c   1.000
_cell.angle_alpha   90.00
_cell.angle_beta   90.00
_cell.angle_gamma   90.00
#
_symmetry.space_group_name_H-M   'P 1'
#
loop_
_entity.id
_entity.type
_entity.pdbx_description
1 polymer ?
#
loop_
_entity_poly.entity_id
_entity_poly.type
_entity_poly.pdbx_seq_one_letter_code
_entity_poly.pdbx_strand_id
1 'polypeptide(L)' 'VIIRIRPLNSSEISLHGHRRCVRQDGPQSITWTCQPQSRFTFDIVADENVSQ' A
#
# COMPACT_ATOMS: atom_id res chain seq x y z
N VAL A 1 -3.85 -13.23 -9.15
CA VAL A 1 -4.25 -11.83 -8.88
C VAL A 1 -3.07 -11.05 -8.34
N ILE A 2 -2.79 -9.88 -8.91
CA ILE A 2 -1.67 -9.00 -8.53
C ILE A 2 -2.24 -7.73 -7.92
N ILE A 3 -1.60 -7.20 -6.89
CA ILE A 3 -1.90 -5.88 -6.34
C ILE A 3 -0.65 -4.98 -6.41
N ARG A 4 -0.85 -3.68 -6.68
CA ARG A 4 0.22 -2.68 -6.72
C ARG A 4 -0.09 -1.53 -5.77
N ILE A 5 0.90 -1.13 -4.99
CA ILE A 5 0.85 0.06 -4.15
C ILE A 5 1.43 1.21 -4.97
N ARG A 6 0.69 2.33 -5.09
CA ARG A 6 1.21 3.55 -5.70
C ARG A 6 1.79 4.47 -4.64
N PRO A 7 2.80 5.29 -4.98
CA PRO A 7 3.21 6.37 -4.10
C PRO A 7 2.05 7.36 -3.89
N LEU A 8 2.08 8.04 -2.74
CA LEU A 8 1.21 9.19 -2.50
C LEU A 8 1.61 10.33 -3.42
N ASN A 9 0.64 11.00 -4.02
CA ASN A 9 0.90 12.19 -4.82
C ASN A 9 1.04 13.44 -3.93
N SER A 10 1.57 14.52 -4.49
CA SER A 10 1.82 15.76 -3.74
C SER A 10 0.56 16.35 -3.11
N SER A 11 -0.60 16.24 -3.77
CA SER A 11 -1.88 16.72 -3.25
C SER A 11 -2.32 15.93 -2.02
N GLU A 12 -2.17 14.61 -2.04
CA GLU A 12 -2.48 13.71 -0.92
C GLU A 12 -1.57 13.97 0.28
N ILE A 13 -0.28 14.15 0.01
CA ILE A 13 0.71 14.52 1.03
C ILE A 13 0.38 15.88 1.65
N SER A 14 -0.06 16.85 0.84
CA SER A 14 -0.39 18.19 1.34
C SER A 14 -1.65 18.18 2.22
N LEU A 15 -2.63 17.34 1.90
CA LEU A 15 -3.91 17.29 2.63
C LEU A 15 -3.86 16.41 3.89
N HIS A 16 -3.15 15.27 3.83
CA HIS A 16 -3.17 14.24 4.88
C HIS A 16 -1.79 13.90 5.44
N GLY A 17 -0.73 14.57 4.97
CA GLY A 17 0.65 14.24 5.31
C GLY A 17 1.13 12.94 4.66
N HIS A 18 2.27 12.43 5.11
CA HIS A 18 2.82 11.14 4.68
C HIS A 18 2.11 9.93 5.33
N ARG A 19 0.80 10.04 5.60
CA ARG A 19 0.02 8.98 6.25
C ARG A 19 -0.34 7.89 5.25
N ARG A 20 0.11 6.66 5.54
CA ARG A 20 -0.19 5.46 4.76
C ARG A 20 -1.16 4.57 5.52
N CYS A 21 -2.25 4.18 4.87
CA CYS A 21 -3.24 3.23 5.39
C CYS A 21 -2.96 1.78 4.97
N VAL A 22 -2.01 1.57 4.07
CA VAL A 22 -1.57 0.27 3.59
C VAL A 22 -0.08 0.10 3.82
N ARG A 23 0.30 -1.09 4.26
CA ARG A 23 1.69 -1.48 4.47
C ARG A 23 1.94 -2.81 3.78
N GLN A 24 2.97 -2.88 2.96
CA GLN A 24 3.46 -4.15 2.44
C GLN A 24 4.22 -4.88 3.55
N ASP A 25 3.73 -6.05 3.94
CA ASP A 25 4.41 -6.89 4.91
C ASP A 25 5.38 -7.87 4.23
N GLY A 26 5.17 -8.17 2.94
CA GLY A 26 6.02 -9.04 2.14
C GLY A 26 5.60 -9.10 0.67
N PRO A 27 6.23 -9.96 -0.15
CA PRO A 27 5.93 -10.06 -1.58
C PRO A 27 4.53 -10.59 -1.90
N GLN A 28 3.82 -11.14 -0.91
CA GLN A 28 2.49 -11.75 -1.08
C GLN A 28 1.48 -11.27 -0.03
N SER A 29 1.86 -10.31 0.83
CA SER A 29 0.99 -9.85 1.91
C SER A 29 1.01 -8.33 2.07
N ILE A 30 -0.18 -7.77 2.21
CA ILE A 30 -0.41 -6.35 2.49
C ILE A 30 -1.38 -6.23 3.66
N THR A 31 -1.12 -5.25 4.53
CA THR A 31 -1.93 -4.98 5.71
C THR A 31 -2.52 -3.58 5.63
N TRP A 32 -3.83 -3.49 5.76
CA TRP A 32 -4.57 -2.27 5.99
C TRP A 32 -4.46 -1.89 7.47
N THR A 33 -3.85 -0.74 7.76
CA THR A 33 -3.49 -0.31 9.12
C THR A 33 -4.57 0.51 9.82
N CYS A 34 -5.61 0.97 9.12
CA CYS A 34 -6.74 1.63 9.77
C CYS A 34 -7.64 0.63 10.49
N GLN A 35 -8.37 1.05 11.52
CA GLN A 35 -9.22 0.15 12.29
C GLN A 35 -10.51 -0.23 11.52
N PRO A 36 -10.90 -1.52 11.50
CA PRO A 36 -10.14 -2.67 12.00
C PRO A 36 -8.99 -3.05 11.07
N GLN A 37 -7.84 -3.40 11.65
CA GLN A 37 -6.70 -3.86 10.88
C GLN A 37 -7.08 -5.12 10.08
N SER A 38 -6.79 -5.12 8.78
CA SER A 38 -7.12 -6.24 7.90
C SER A 38 -5.89 -6.64 7.09
N ARG A 39 -5.65 -7.95 6.96
CA ARG A 39 -4.56 -8.50 6.16
C ARG A 39 -5.12 -9.15 4.90
N PHE A 40 -4.48 -8.86 3.77
CA PHE A 40 -4.82 -9.43 2.47
C PHE A 40 -3.61 -10.19 1.91
N THR A 41 -3.90 -11.20 1.10
CA THR A 41 -2.89 -12.03 0.44
C THR A 41 -3.13 -12.06 -1.07
N PHE A 42 -2.05 -12.02 -1.84
CA PHE A 42 -2.06 -11.99 -3.29
C PHE A 42 -0.88 -12.81 -3.83
N ASP A 43 -0.93 -13.19 -5.10
CA ASP A 43 0.18 -13.92 -5.72
C ASP A 43 1.44 -13.04 -5.78
N ILE A 44 1.26 -11.74 -6.05
CA ILE A 44 2.31 -10.72 -6.11
C ILE A 44 1.77 -9.40 -5.54
N VAL A 45 2.55 -8.80 -4.63
CA VAL A 45 2.38 -7.43 -4.10
C VAL A 45 3.56 -6.59 -4.61
N ALA A 46 3.28 -5.68 -5.54
CA ALA A 46 4.27 -4.73 -6.07
C ALA A 46 4.26 -3.43 -5.24
N ASP A 47 5.45 -2.95 -4.89
CA ASP A 47 5.64 -1.74 -4.11
C ASP A 47 5.56 -0.47 -4.97
N GLU A 48 5.79 0.67 -4.32
CA GLU A 48 5.79 2.00 -4.94
C GLU A 48 6.98 2.26 -5.88
N ASN A 49 8.03 1.41 -5.85
CA ASN A 49 9.25 1.53 -6.64
C ASN A 49 9.19 0.76 -7.96
N VAL A 50 8.25 -0.18 -8.11
CA VAL A 50 8.06 -0.93 -9.35
C VAL A 50 7.43 -0.03 -10.43
N SER A 51 8.13 0.15 -11.56
CA SER A 51 7.59 0.78 -12.77
C SER A 51 6.82 -0.23 -13.64
N GLN A 52 5.97 0.28 -14.54
CA GLN A 52 5.21 -0.53 -15.50
C GLN A 52 6.13 -1.09 -16.59
#